data_AF-A0A9W9M994-F1
#
_entry.id   AF-A0A9W9M994-F1
#
_cell.length_a   1.000
_cell.length_b   1.000
_cell.length_c   1.000
_cell.angle_alpha   90.00
_cell.angle_beta   90.00
_cell.angle_gamma   90.00
#
_symmetry.space_group_name_H-M   'P 1'
#
loop_
_entity.id
_entity.type
_entity.pdbx_description
1 polymer ?
#
loop_
_entity_poly.entity_id
_entity_poly.type
_entity_poly.pdbx_seq_one_letter_code
_entity_poly.pdbx_strand_id
1 'polypeptide(L)'
;MVLLSNTPQIILSILYYLINSILTRMLMAAEYNNYSIRRKPLRVSWPEGLQRSTYFLSLPYTYSVQLMVISDLLHWLLSLDISLDISYVRIVQYDQFSVVDESKTISTCNLSPIAMMFTLVLAGLAFALLIGLGFKRFPTRMPLAGNCSLAISAACHPPMGDENAALKPIMWGDVSLYAADDGKRTLMAETAQLGSEEINKSAEEEVLVLRNMDSVISHCSFSSMDVVEPVSSRRYV
;
A
#
# COMPACT_ATOMS: atom_id res chain seq x y z
N MET A 1 30.57 -9.55 24.51
CA MET A 1 30.63 -8.08 24.48
C MET A 1 30.35 -7.50 23.10
N VAL A 2 30.95 -8.03 22.01
CA VAL A 2 30.65 -7.54 20.64
C VAL A 2 29.17 -7.70 20.26
N LEU A 3 28.57 -8.87 20.50
CA LEU A 3 27.15 -9.10 20.15
C LEU A 3 26.18 -8.18 20.91
N LEU A 4 26.41 -7.99 22.21
CA LEU A 4 25.58 -7.15 23.08
C LEU A 4 25.65 -5.68 22.66
N SER A 5 26.85 -5.21 22.29
CA SER A 5 27.07 -3.84 21.80
C SER A 5 26.40 -3.58 20.43
N ASN A 6 26.25 -4.60 19.59
CA ASN A 6 25.61 -4.48 18.27
C ASN A 6 24.09 -4.72 18.30
N THR A 7 23.55 -5.16 19.44
CA THR A 7 22.12 -5.47 19.56
C THR A 7 21.21 -4.26 19.23
N PRO A 8 21.51 -3.03 19.69
CA PRO A 8 20.73 -1.85 19.31
C PRO A 8 20.75 -1.57 17.81
N GLN A 9 21.88 -1.81 17.15
CA GLN A 9 22.03 -1.61 15.71
C GLN A 9 21.20 -2.61 14.90
N ILE A 10 21.14 -3.87 15.34
CA ILE A 10 20.28 -4.89 14.73
C ILE A 10 18.80 -4.50 14.88
N ILE A 11 18.39 -4.01 16.06
CA ILE A 11 17.02 -3.56 16.31
C ILE A 11 16.65 -2.42 15.36
N LEU A 12 17.51 -1.43 15.17
CA LEU A 12 17.25 -0.34 14.21
C LEU A 12 17.09 -0.85 12.77
N SER A 13 17.93 -1.79 12.35
CA SER A 13 17.85 -2.38 11.01
C SER A 13 16.54 -3.14 10.79
N ILE A 14 16.09 -3.90 11.79
CA ILE A 14 14.78 -4.59 11.77
C ILE A 14 13.64 -3.56 11.68
N LEU A 15 13.69 -2.51 12.49
CA LEU A 15 12.68 -1.45 12.47
C LEU A 15 12.63 -0.75 11.11
N TYR A 16 13.78 -0.40 10.53
CA TYR A 16 13.86 0.18 9.18
C TYR A 16 13.19 -0.73 8.15
N TYR A 17 13.49 -2.03 8.16
CA TYR A 17 12.87 -2.99 7.25
C TYR A 17 11.34 -3.05 7.41
N LEU A 18 10.85 -3.12 8.66
CA LEU A 18 9.42 -3.14 8.95
C LEU A 18 8.71 -1.87 8.49
N ILE A 19 9.31 -0.71 8.76
CA ILE A 19 8.80 0.60 8.34
C ILE A 19 8.71 0.67 6.81
N ASN A 20 9.78 0.27 6.12
CA ASN A 20 9.83 0.25 4.67
C ASN A 20 8.76 -0.69 4.08
N SER A 21 8.55 -1.86 4.71
CA SER A 21 7.49 -2.81 4.31
C SER A 21 6.09 -2.21 4.48
N ILE A 22 5.80 -1.56 5.62
CA ILE A 22 4.50 -0.93 5.90
C ILE A 22 4.22 0.20 4.91
N LEU A 23 5.20 1.08 4.68
CA LEU A 23 5.04 2.20 3.75
C LEU A 23 4.85 1.74 2.31
N THR A 24 5.58 0.71 1.88
CA THR A 24 5.38 0.08 0.56
C THR A 24 3.96 -0.45 0.41
N ARG A 25 3.43 -1.15 1.43
CA ARG A 25 2.06 -1.67 1.42
C ARG A 25 1.02 -0.54 1.42
N MET A 26 1.22 0.50 2.24
CA MET A 26 0.33 1.67 2.28
C MET A 26 0.28 2.39 0.94
N LEU A 27 1.42 2.55 0.28
CA LEU A 27 1.47 3.21 -1.01
C LEU A 27 0.89 2.35 -2.14
N MET A 28 1.15 1.03 -2.13
CA MET A 28 0.51 0.10 -3.06
C MET A 28 -1.00 0.17 -2.92
N ALA A 29 -1.52 0.12 -1.69
CA ALA A 29 -2.93 0.29 -1.38
C ALA A 29 -3.45 1.64 -1.86
N ALA A 30 -2.71 2.73 -1.64
CA ALA A 30 -3.09 4.07 -2.10
C ALA A 30 -3.20 4.16 -3.63
N GLU A 31 -2.27 3.54 -4.35
CA GLU A 31 -2.26 3.54 -5.82
C GLU A 31 -3.36 2.65 -6.38
N TYR A 32 -3.49 1.42 -5.87
CA TYR A 32 -4.58 0.49 -6.21
C TYR A 32 -5.94 1.18 -6.04
N ASN A 33 -6.10 1.85 -4.92
CA ASN A 33 -7.32 2.55 -4.61
C ASN A 33 -7.60 3.78 -5.48
N ASN A 34 -6.55 4.42 -5.99
CA ASN A 34 -6.67 5.59 -6.86
C ASN A 34 -7.37 5.25 -8.18
N TYR A 35 -7.28 4.00 -8.64
CA TYR A 35 -7.99 3.51 -9.82
C TYR A 35 -9.52 3.45 -9.63
N SER A 36 -10.04 3.57 -8.41
CA SER A 36 -11.49 3.70 -8.19
C SER A 36 -12.01 5.14 -8.33
N ILE A 37 -11.12 6.14 -8.27
CA ILE A 37 -11.51 7.56 -8.33
C ILE A 37 -11.23 8.13 -9.71
N ARG A 38 -10.11 7.74 -10.33
CA ARG A 38 -9.63 8.32 -11.58
C ARG A 38 -9.19 7.24 -12.54
N ARG A 39 -9.56 7.43 -13.80
CA ARG A 39 -9.07 6.62 -14.92
C ARG A 39 -7.57 6.84 -15.11
N LYS A 40 -6.79 5.76 -15.08
CA LYS A 40 -5.32 5.82 -15.19
C LYS A 40 -4.77 4.61 -15.96
N PRO A 41 -3.66 4.77 -16.71
CA PRO A 41 -2.99 3.64 -17.32
C PRO A 41 -2.30 2.76 -16.26
N LEU A 42 -2.09 1.48 -16.60
CA LEU A 42 -1.33 0.56 -15.78
C LEU A 42 0.16 0.94 -15.74
N ARG A 43 0.79 0.66 -14.60
CA ARG A 43 2.21 0.83 -14.40
C ARG A 43 2.88 -0.55 -14.45
N VAL A 44 3.74 -0.80 -15.43
CA VAL A 44 4.37 -2.11 -15.68
C VAL A 44 5.88 -1.96 -15.88
N SER A 45 6.64 -3.03 -15.69
CA SER A 45 8.10 -3.00 -15.87
C SER A 45 8.50 -2.75 -17.32
N TRP A 46 7.72 -3.28 -18.27
CA TRP A 46 7.94 -3.18 -19.70
C TRP A 46 6.70 -2.56 -20.35
N PRO A 47 6.64 -1.23 -20.49
CA PRO A 47 5.43 -0.56 -20.95
C PRO A 47 5.23 -0.71 -22.45
N GLU A 48 3.96 -0.94 -22.84
CA GLU A 48 3.51 -0.89 -24.23
C GLU A 48 2.41 0.17 -24.39
N GLY A 49 2.50 0.99 -25.44
CA GLY A 49 1.49 2.01 -25.76
C GLY A 49 1.34 3.10 -24.68
N LEU A 50 0.17 3.19 -24.06
CA LEU A 50 -0.17 4.22 -23.06
C LEU A 50 0.21 3.85 -21.62
N GLN A 51 0.78 2.65 -21.41
CA GLN A 51 1.23 2.19 -20.10
C GLN A 51 2.41 3.02 -19.59
N ARG A 52 2.56 3.08 -18.26
CA ARG A 52 3.67 3.79 -17.61
C ARG A 52 4.71 2.79 -17.10
N SER A 53 5.99 3.15 -17.14
CA SER A 53 7.02 2.34 -16.51
C SER A 53 6.91 2.37 -14.97
N THR A 54 7.29 1.27 -14.33
CA THR A 54 7.44 1.21 -12.87
C THR A 54 8.58 2.07 -12.36
N TYR A 55 8.51 2.48 -11.10
CA TYR A 55 9.68 3.02 -10.42
C TYR A 55 10.75 1.94 -10.31
N PHE A 56 12.02 2.31 -10.47
CA PHE A 56 13.15 1.39 -10.27
C PHE A 56 13.26 0.90 -8.82
N LEU A 57 12.80 1.72 -7.86
CA LEU A 57 12.63 1.34 -6.44
C LEU A 57 11.15 1.09 -6.14
N SER A 58 10.86 0.18 -5.21
CA SER A 58 9.49 -0.16 -4.78
C SER A 58 8.68 1.03 -4.22
N LEU A 59 9.36 2.13 -3.86
CA LEU A 59 8.79 3.36 -3.34
C LEU A 59 9.25 4.57 -4.17
N PRO A 60 8.43 5.65 -4.27
CA PRO A 60 8.84 6.92 -4.80
C PRO A 60 10.08 7.41 -4.07
N TYR A 61 11.02 7.95 -4.85
CA TYR A 61 12.33 8.37 -4.38
C TYR A 61 12.24 9.31 -3.17
N THR A 62 11.22 10.17 -3.11
CA THR A 62 10.98 11.10 -2.00
C THR A 62 10.89 10.39 -0.64
N TYR A 63 10.11 9.32 -0.53
CA TYR A 63 9.92 8.61 0.74
C TYR A 63 11.10 7.68 1.04
N SER A 64 11.56 6.94 0.03
CA SER A 64 12.65 5.97 0.20
C SER A 64 13.95 6.64 0.63
N VAL A 65 14.29 7.79 0.02
CA VAL A 65 15.53 8.50 0.34
C VAL A 65 15.44 9.16 1.71
N GLN A 66 14.30 9.76 2.06
CA GLN A 66 14.11 10.34 3.39
C GLN A 66 14.27 9.29 4.50
N LEU A 67 13.69 8.10 4.33
CA LEU A 67 13.84 7.00 5.28
C LEU A 67 15.29 6.50 5.36
N MET A 68 15.96 6.38 4.22
CA MET A 68 17.35 5.95 4.16
C MET A 68 18.26 6.93 4.90
N VAL A 69 18.13 8.23 4.62
CA VAL A 69 18.90 9.29 5.30
C VAL A 69 18.63 9.29 6.81
N ILE A 70 17.37 9.20 7.25
CA ILE A 70 17.05 9.15 8.69
C ILE A 70 17.62 7.89 9.33
N SER A 71 17.53 6.74 8.66
CA SER A 71 18.09 5.47 9.14
C SER A 71 19.61 5.55 9.27
N ASP A 72 20.30 6.06 8.26
CA ASP A 72 21.76 6.20 8.25
C ASP A 72 22.21 7.14 9.37
N LEU A 73 21.50 8.25 9.57
CA LEU A 73 21.74 9.18 10.68
C LEU A 73 21.51 8.51 12.04
N LEU A 74 20.42 7.75 12.21
CA LEU A 74 20.15 7.03 13.46
C LEU A 74 21.21 5.95 13.74
N HIS A 75 21.64 5.22 12.72
CA HIS A 75 22.72 4.22 12.86
C HIS A 75 24.05 4.88 13.22
N TRP A 76 24.35 6.02 12.60
CA TRP A 76 25.56 6.78 12.91
C TRP A 76 25.52 7.35 14.33
N LEU A 77 24.40 7.96 14.73
CA LEU A 77 24.21 8.49 16.09
C LEU A 77 24.29 7.39 17.14
N LEU A 78 23.70 6.21 16.90
CA LEU A 78 23.85 5.08 17.82
C LEU A 78 25.30 4.58 17.91
N SER A 79 26.04 4.59 16.80
CA SER A 79 27.45 4.20 16.81
C SER A 79 28.30 5.19 17.64
N LEU A 80 27.97 6.49 17.56
CA LEU A 80 28.57 7.52 18.41
C LEU A 80 28.19 7.36 19.88
N ASP A 81 26.92 7.09 20.16
CA ASP A 81 26.40 6.90 21.52
C ASP A 81 27.05 5.69 22.20
N ILE A 82 27.08 4.54 21.52
CA ILE A 82 27.76 3.31 21.99
C ILE A 82 29.26 3.55 22.20
N SER A 83 29.92 4.27 21.28
CA SER A 83 31.35 4.58 21.39
C SER A 83 31.64 5.51 22.59
N LEU A 84 30.77 6.49 22.84
CA LEU A 84 30.88 7.41 23.97
C LEU A 84 30.57 6.71 25.31
N ASP A 85 29.53 5.89 25.36
CA ASP A 85 29.12 5.11 26.56
C ASP A 85 30.17 4.07 26.96
N ILE A 86 30.87 3.49 25.99
CA ILE A 86 31.96 2.51 26.23
C ILE A 86 33.28 3.21 26.62
N SER A 87 33.29 4.54 26.83
CA SER A 87 34.44 5.23 27.43
C SER A 87 34.61 4.77 28.89
N TYR A 88 35.35 3.69 29.05
CA TYR A 88 35.65 3.04 30.32
C TYR A 88 36.59 3.94 31.12
N VAL A 89 36.05 4.73 32.05
CA VAL A 89 36.87 5.50 32.97
C VAL A 89 37.25 4.57 34.12
N ARG A 90 38.49 4.07 34.07
CA ARG A 90 39.10 3.33 35.17
C ARG A 90 39.71 4.33 36.15
N ILE A 91 39.10 4.48 37.32
CA ILE A 91 39.63 5.32 38.39
C ILE A 91 40.61 4.46 39.19
N VAL A 92 41.91 4.65 38.95
CA VAL A 92 42.97 3.93 39.68
C VAL A 92 43.25 4.66 40.99
N GLN A 93 43.04 3.99 42.12
CA GLN A 93 43.41 4.52 43.43
C GLN A 93 44.79 4.01 43.85
N TYR A 94 45.64 4.92 44.30
CA TYR A 94 46.96 4.63 44.84
C TYR A 94 46.92 4.72 46.36
N ASP A 95 47.50 3.73 47.05
CA ASP A 95 47.70 3.77 48.49
C ASP A 95 48.83 4.77 48.86
N GLN A 96 48.99 5.09 50.15
CA GLN A 96 50.04 5.96 50.69
C GLN A 96 51.47 5.56 50.30
N PHE A 97 51.67 4.32 49.85
CA PHE A 97 52.95 3.78 49.36
C PHE A 97 53.06 3.76 47.83
N SER A 98 52.16 4.44 47.10
CA SER A 98 52.08 4.46 45.63
C SER A 98 51.86 3.09 44.99
N VAL A 99 51.34 2.12 45.74
CA VAL A 99 50.91 0.82 45.22
C VAL A 99 49.45 0.92 44.77
N VAL A 100 49.12 0.30 43.63
CA VAL A 100 47.76 0.28 43.10
C VAL A 100 46.88 -0.60 43.99
N ASP A 101 45.84 -0.02 44.58
CA ASP A 101 44.87 -0.74 45.41
C ASP A 101 43.75 -1.29 44.51
N GLU A 102 43.92 -2.53 44.04
CA GLU A 102 42.94 -3.18 43.14
C GLU A 102 41.55 -3.33 43.77
N SER A 103 41.45 -3.32 45.10
CA SER A 103 40.19 -3.43 45.83
C SER A 103 39.32 -2.16 45.78
N LYS A 104 39.94 -1.01 45.45
CA LYS A 104 39.28 0.31 45.38
C LYS A 104 39.22 0.88 43.96
N THR A 105 39.75 0.16 42.96
CA THR A 105 39.56 0.53 41.56
C THR A 105 38.09 0.38 41.16
N ILE A 106 37.39 1.51 41.05
CA ILE A 106 36.03 1.56 40.54
C ILE A 106 36.09 1.86 39.04
N SER A 107 35.37 1.06 38.27
CA SER A 107 35.19 1.32 36.85
C SER A 107 33.76 1.79 36.63
N THR A 108 33.61 3.04 36.19
CA THR A 108 32.30 3.65 35.95
C THR A 108 32.14 3.88 34.45
N CYS A 109 30.97 3.54 33.92
CA CYS A 109 30.55 3.93 32.57
C CYS A 109 30.02 5.36 32.65
N ASN A 110 30.63 6.30 31.91
CA ASN A 110 30.04 7.63 31.79
C ASN A 110 28.99 7.59 30.69
N LEU A 111 27.71 7.74 31.07
CA LEU A 111 26.62 7.91 30.11
C LEU A 111 26.72 9.32 29.52
N SER A 112 26.80 9.49 28.20
CA SER A 112 26.73 10.82 27.58
C SER A 112 25.25 11.17 27.32
N PRO A 113 24.59 11.95 28.20
CA PRO A 113 23.14 12.15 28.12
C PRO A 113 22.71 12.90 26.86
N ILE A 114 23.61 13.63 26.21
CA ILE A 114 23.30 14.48 25.05
C ILE A 114 23.00 13.62 23.81
N ALA A 115 23.83 12.61 23.52
CA ALA A 115 23.64 11.75 22.34
C ALA A 115 22.39 10.87 22.48
N MET A 116 22.14 10.36 23.68
CA MET A 116 20.93 9.62 24.01
C MET A 116 19.66 10.48 23.81
N MET A 117 19.67 11.75 24.24
CA MET A 117 18.52 12.66 24.06
C MET A 117 18.23 12.93 22.58
N PHE A 118 19.25 13.22 21.76
CA PHE A 118 19.06 13.45 20.32
C PHE A 118 18.52 12.21 19.61
N THR A 119 19.06 11.03 19.93
CA THR A 119 18.60 9.76 19.35
C THR A 119 17.15 9.48 19.71
N LEU A 120 16.78 9.68 20.98
CA LEU A 120 15.40 9.50 21.45
C LEU A 120 14.42 10.44 20.77
N VAL A 121 14.78 11.73 20.62
CA VAL A 121 13.93 12.72 19.94
C VAL A 121 13.75 12.36 18.47
N LEU A 122 14.82 12.00 17.77
CA LEU A 122 14.76 11.65 16.35
C LEU A 122 13.96 10.36 16.11
N ALA A 123 14.16 9.33 16.94
CA ALA A 123 13.39 8.10 16.90
C ALA A 123 11.91 8.34 17.23
N GLY A 124 11.63 9.15 18.24
CA GLY A 124 10.26 9.55 18.62
C GLY A 124 9.54 10.30 17.50
N LEU A 125 10.22 11.24 16.84
CA LEU A 125 9.67 11.97 15.70
C LEU A 125 9.37 11.04 14.52
N ALA A 126 10.29 10.13 14.19
CA ALA A 126 10.08 9.14 13.13
C ALA A 126 8.87 8.24 13.46
N PHE A 127 8.74 7.79 14.70
CA PHE A 127 7.61 6.97 15.15
C PHE A 127 6.28 7.75 15.09
N ALA A 128 6.27 9.01 15.50
CA ALA A 128 5.08 9.87 15.42
C ALA A 128 4.62 10.09 13.96
N LEU A 129 5.57 10.32 13.03
CA LEU A 129 5.26 10.44 11.61
C LEU A 129 4.63 9.16 11.05
N LEU A 130 5.13 7.99 11.46
CA LEU A 130 4.58 6.70 11.02
C LEU A 130 3.16 6.48 11.54
N ILE A 131 2.90 6.79 12.81
CA ILE A 131 1.55 6.75 13.38
C ILE A 131 0.62 7.70 12.63
N GLY A 132 1.08 8.93 12.36
CA GLY A 132 0.32 9.93 11.59
C GLY A 132 -0.05 9.44 10.19
N LEU A 133 0.90 8.80 9.49
CA LEU A 133 0.65 8.17 8.20
C LEU A 133 -0.33 6.99 8.32
N GLY A 134 -0.27 6.23 9.41
CA GLY A 134 -1.20 5.13 9.69
C GLY A 134 -2.66 5.54 9.89
N PHE A 135 -2.90 6.75 10.40
CA PHE A 135 -4.26 7.28 10.54
C PHE A 135 -4.87 7.81 9.22
N LYS A 136 -4.08 7.90 8.14
CA LYS A 136 -4.57 8.37 6.86
C LYS A 136 -5.54 7.34 6.24
N ARG A 137 -6.84 7.64 6.28
CA ARG A 137 -7.87 6.80 5.67
C ARG A 137 -7.87 6.90 4.14
N PHE A 138 -8.16 5.78 3.49
CA PHE A 138 -8.40 5.72 2.05
C PHE A 138 -9.84 6.20 1.73
N PRO A 139 -10.03 7.14 0.79
CA PRO A 139 -11.30 7.85 0.62
C PRO A 139 -12.34 7.11 -0.26
N THR A 140 -12.37 5.79 -0.31
CA THR A 140 -13.04 5.04 -1.40
C THR A 140 -13.75 3.77 -0.92
N ARG A 141 -14.62 3.24 -1.79
CA ARG A 141 -15.40 2.01 -1.58
C ARG A 141 -14.80 0.76 -2.20
N MET A 142 -13.65 0.88 -2.85
CA MET A 142 -12.97 -0.28 -3.43
C MET A 142 -12.47 -1.20 -2.31
N PRO A 143 -12.74 -2.52 -2.38
CA PRO A 143 -12.24 -3.45 -1.39
C PRO A 143 -10.71 -3.42 -1.42
N LEU A 144 -10.10 -3.33 -0.24
CA LEU A 144 -8.65 -3.33 -0.14
C LEU A 144 -8.12 -4.73 -0.47
N ALA A 145 -7.76 -4.96 -1.74
CA ALA A 145 -7.16 -6.23 -2.16
C ALA A 145 -5.82 -6.49 -1.43
N GLY A 146 -5.17 -5.44 -0.92
CA GLY A 146 -3.87 -5.51 -0.28
C GLY A 146 -2.84 -6.14 -1.21
N ASN A 147 -1.91 -6.91 -0.63
CA ASN A 147 -0.91 -7.67 -1.40
C ASN A 147 -1.44 -9.06 -1.83
N CYS A 148 -2.76 -9.28 -1.84
CA CYS A 148 -3.34 -10.58 -2.21
C CYS A 148 -3.49 -10.65 -3.73
N SER A 149 -2.65 -11.46 -4.38
CA SER A 149 -2.72 -11.69 -5.83
C SER A 149 -4.07 -12.25 -6.27
N LEU A 150 -4.72 -13.08 -5.44
CA LEU A 150 -6.05 -13.62 -5.73
C LEU A 150 -7.10 -12.51 -5.81
N ALA A 151 -7.11 -11.57 -4.86
CA ALA A 151 -8.04 -10.44 -4.85
C ALA A 151 -7.80 -9.48 -6.02
N ILE A 152 -6.52 -9.23 -6.36
CA ILE A 152 -6.16 -8.42 -7.53
C ILE A 152 -6.62 -9.11 -8.82
N SER A 153 -6.39 -10.42 -8.94
CA SER A 153 -6.80 -11.20 -10.12
C SER A 153 -8.32 -11.21 -10.30
N ALA A 154 -9.09 -11.30 -9.22
CA ALA A 154 -10.55 -11.23 -9.29
C ALA A 154 -11.01 -9.90 -9.93
N ALA A 155 -10.41 -8.78 -9.51
CA ALA A 155 -10.70 -7.46 -10.08
C ALA A 155 -10.24 -7.30 -11.54
N CYS A 156 -9.34 -8.16 -12.04
CA CYS A 156 -8.77 -8.09 -13.39
C CYS A 156 -9.51 -8.95 -14.43
N HIS A 157 -10.82 -9.16 -14.28
CA HIS A 157 -11.66 -9.80 -15.30
C HIS A 157 -12.55 -8.75 -16.00
N PRO A 158 -12.08 -8.16 -17.11
CA PRO A 158 -12.85 -7.17 -17.85
C PRO A 158 -14.10 -7.80 -18.52
N PRO A 159 -15.13 -7.01 -18.84
CA PRO A 159 -16.34 -7.48 -19.51
C PRO A 159 -16.07 -7.99 -20.94
N MET A 160 -16.99 -8.77 -21.50
CA MET A 160 -16.96 -9.16 -22.91
C MET A 160 -17.05 -7.90 -23.80
N GLY A 161 -16.02 -7.66 -24.62
CA GLY A 161 -15.92 -6.50 -25.52
C GLY A 161 -14.82 -5.51 -25.16
N ASP A 162 -14.22 -5.61 -23.97
CA ASP A 162 -13.10 -4.75 -23.56
C ASP A 162 -11.75 -5.34 -23.97
N GLU A 163 -11.50 -5.36 -25.27
CA GLU A 163 -10.25 -5.85 -25.83
C GLU A 163 -9.09 -4.90 -25.50
N ASN A 164 -7.98 -5.51 -25.06
CA ASN A 164 -6.74 -4.83 -24.68
C ASN A 164 -6.93 -3.79 -23.57
N ALA A 165 -7.83 -4.04 -22.60
CA ALA A 165 -8.05 -3.18 -21.44
C ALA A 165 -6.74 -2.80 -20.73
N ALA A 166 -5.78 -3.73 -20.66
CA ALA A 166 -4.47 -3.52 -20.03
C ALA A 166 -3.60 -2.43 -20.71
N LEU A 167 -3.78 -2.18 -22.01
CA LEU A 167 -3.01 -1.16 -22.76
C LEU A 167 -3.63 0.24 -22.64
N LYS A 168 -4.87 0.33 -22.16
CA LYS A 168 -5.65 1.56 -22.09
C LYS A 168 -5.72 2.09 -20.65
N PRO A 169 -6.11 3.37 -20.45
CA PRO A 169 -6.46 3.87 -19.13
C PRO A 169 -7.67 3.12 -18.56
N ILE A 170 -7.50 2.49 -17.41
CA ILE A 170 -8.54 1.71 -16.73
C ILE A 170 -9.04 2.44 -15.49
N MET A 171 -10.27 2.11 -15.08
CA MET A 171 -10.87 2.52 -13.83
C MET A 171 -11.63 1.32 -13.25
N TRP A 172 -11.69 1.23 -11.92
CA TRP A 172 -12.47 0.20 -11.24
C TRP A 172 -13.89 0.68 -10.98
N GLY A 173 -14.88 -0.17 -11.26
CA GLY A 173 -16.27 0.11 -10.92
C GLY A 173 -17.22 -0.99 -11.40
N ASP A 174 -18.52 -0.74 -11.25
CA ASP A 174 -19.57 -1.58 -11.80
C ASP A 174 -19.57 -1.42 -13.32
N VAL A 175 -19.39 -2.54 -14.01
CA VAL A 175 -19.39 -2.61 -15.46
C VAL A 175 -20.75 -3.15 -15.89
N SER A 176 -21.67 -2.26 -16.26
CA SER A 176 -22.97 -2.69 -16.74
C SER A 176 -22.82 -3.44 -18.06
N LEU A 177 -23.16 -4.73 -18.08
CA LEU A 177 -23.15 -5.61 -19.27
C LEU A 177 -24.03 -5.10 -20.44
N TYR A 178 -24.77 -4.02 -20.24
CA TYR A 178 -25.70 -3.46 -21.22
C TYR A 178 -25.04 -2.58 -22.29
N ALA A 179 -23.80 -2.12 -22.10
CA ALA A 179 -23.17 -1.21 -23.07
C ALA A 179 -22.59 -1.90 -24.32
N ALA A 180 -22.49 -3.24 -24.35
CA ALA A 180 -21.90 -3.99 -25.46
C ALA A 180 -22.91 -4.77 -26.32
N ASP A 181 -24.21 -4.74 -25.99
CA ASP A 181 -25.27 -5.46 -26.72
C ASP A 181 -26.13 -4.56 -27.62
N ASP A 182 -25.84 -3.25 -27.68
CA ASP A 182 -26.60 -2.29 -28.51
C ASP A 182 -26.40 -2.46 -30.01
N GLY A 183 -25.39 -3.24 -30.44
CA GLY A 183 -25.14 -3.53 -31.85
C GLY A 183 -25.79 -4.81 -32.38
N LYS A 184 -26.26 -5.70 -31.49
CA LYS A 184 -26.75 -7.03 -31.89
C LYS A 184 -28.26 -7.22 -31.66
N ARG A 185 -28.85 -6.46 -30.72
CA ARG A 185 -30.30 -6.46 -30.50
C ARG A 185 -31.11 -5.63 -31.50
N THR A 186 -30.54 -4.57 -32.07
CA THR A 186 -31.22 -3.75 -33.09
C THR A 186 -31.48 -4.51 -34.39
N LEU A 187 -30.61 -5.45 -34.78
CA LEU A 187 -30.82 -6.31 -35.96
C LEU A 187 -31.85 -7.41 -35.74
N MET A 188 -32.11 -7.81 -34.49
CA MET A 188 -33.18 -8.78 -34.14
C MET A 188 -34.52 -8.09 -33.87
N ALA A 189 -34.51 -6.81 -33.47
CA ALA A 189 -35.73 -6.03 -33.28
C ALA A 189 -36.36 -5.60 -34.61
N GLU A 190 -35.58 -5.33 -35.65
CA GLU A 190 -36.11 -4.97 -36.98
C GLU A 190 -36.68 -6.18 -37.73
N THR A 191 -36.13 -7.38 -37.53
CA THR A 191 -36.68 -8.63 -38.10
C THR A 191 -37.93 -9.13 -37.36
N ALA A 192 -38.17 -8.68 -36.12
CA ALA A 192 -39.34 -9.06 -35.32
C ALA A 192 -40.55 -8.13 -35.52
N GLN A 193 -40.41 -6.98 -36.20
CA GLN A 193 -41.55 -6.08 -36.50
C GLN A 193 -42.44 -6.57 -37.65
N LEU A 194 -42.07 -7.69 -38.31
CA LEU A 194 -42.90 -8.38 -39.29
C LEU A 194 -43.68 -9.55 -38.67
N GLY A 195 -44.31 -9.32 -37.52
CA GLY A 195 -45.05 -10.36 -36.80
C GLY A 195 -45.99 -9.75 -35.77
N SER A 196 -47.19 -9.42 -36.22
CA SER A 196 -48.28 -8.82 -35.47
C SER A 196 -48.75 -9.62 -34.24
N GLU A 197 -49.25 -8.87 -33.27
CA GLU A 197 -50.28 -9.23 -32.27
C GLU A 197 -49.88 -10.23 -31.16
N GLU A 198 -49.71 -9.72 -29.93
CA GLU A 198 -50.54 -10.13 -28.78
C GLU A 198 -50.21 -9.28 -27.54
N ILE A 199 -51.13 -8.36 -27.24
CA ILE A 199 -51.18 -7.55 -26.03
C ILE A 199 -51.69 -8.46 -24.89
N ASN A 200 -50.78 -9.05 -24.12
CA ASN A 200 -51.00 -9.36 -22.68
C ASN A 200 -49.80 -10.02 -21.96
N LYS A 201 -48.68 -10.29 -22.65
CA LYS A 201 -47.47 -10.85 -22.00
C LYS A 201 -46.48 -9.79 -21.50
N SER A 202 -46.65 -8.52 -21.87
CA SER A 202 -45.65 -7.47 -21.60
C SER A 202 -45.50 -7.13 -20.13
N ALA A 203 -46.57 -7.17 -19.33
CA ALA A 203 -46.50 -6.83 -17.90
C ALA A 203 -45.85 -7.94 -17.06
N GLU A 204 -46.06 -9.22 -17.41
CA GLU A 204 -45.41 -10.34 -16.73
C GLU A 204 -43.94 -10.46 -17.14
N GLU A 205 -43.62 -10.17 -18.41
CA GLU A 205 -42.24 -10.20 -18.92
C GLU A 205 -41.42 -9.03 -18.36
N GLU A 206 -42.00 -7.83 -18.21
CA GLU A 206 -41.35 -6.67 -17.60
C GLU A 206 -41.14 -6.87 -16.08
N VAL A 207 -42.10 -7.49 -15.37
CA VAL A 207 -41.95 -7.87 -13.95
C VAL A 207 -40.98 -9.05 -13.77
N LEU A 208 -40.89 -10.00 -14.72
CA LEU A 208 -39.92 -11.08 -14.70
C LEU A 208 -38.50 -10.57 -14.99
N VAL A 209 -38.35 -9.60 -15.88
CA VAL A 209 -37.08 -8.90 -16.15
C VAL A 209 -36.67 -8.08 -14.92
N LEU A 210 -37.59 -7.37 -14.27
CA LEU A 210 -37.31 -6.65 -13.00
C LEU A 210 -36.99 -7.61 -11.84
N ARG A 211 -37.68 -8.75 -11.72
CA ARG A 211 -37.34 -9.82 -10.76
C ARG A 211 -35.97 -10.46 -11.06
N ASN A 212 -35.63 -10.61 -12.33
CA ASN A 212 -34.32 -11.08 -12.73
C ASN A 212 -33.24 -10.03 -12.48
N MET A 213 -33.55 -8.73 -12.55
CA MET A 213 -32.62 -7.64 -12.20
C MET A 213 -32.21 -7.64 -10.72
N ASP A 214 -33.10 -8.07 -9.81
CA ASP A 214 -32.74 -8.30 -8.40
C ASP A 214 -31.81 -9.51 -8.20
N SER A 215 -31.65 -10.35 -9.22
CA SER A 215 -30.77 -11.52 -9.24
C SER A 215 -29.54 -11.38 -10.13
N VAL A 216 -29.39 -10.25 -10.86
CA VAL A 216 -28.18 -10.00 -11.65
C VAL A 216 -27.06 -9.64 -10.68
N ILE A 217 -26.17 -10.60 -10.46
CA ILE A 217 -24.91 -10.37 -9.80
C ILE A 217 -24.09 -9.44 -10.72
N SER A 218 -24.00 -8.16 -10.35
CA SER A 218 -23.06 -7.24 -10.99
C SER A 218 -21.63 -7.62 -10.60
N HIS A 219 -20.71 -7.55 -11.56
CA HIS A 219 -19.29 -7.80 -11.31
C HIS A 219 -18.53 -6.48 -11.36
N CYS A 220 -17.74 -6.18 -10.32
CA CYS A 220 -16.87 -5.01 -10.33
C CYS A 220 -15.48 -5.39 -10.82
N SER A 221 -15.07 -4.83 -11.95
CA SER A 221 -13.74 -5.08 -12.49
C SER A 221 -13.06 -3.80 -12.99
N PHE A 222 -11.77 -3.92 -13.24
CA PHE A 222 -11.05 -2.91 -14.01
C PHE A 222 -11.46 -2.98 -15.47
N SER A 223 -11.94 -1.85 -16.01
CA SER A 223 -12.31 -1.75 -17.42
C SER A 223 -11.77 -0.48 -18.06
N SER A 224 -11.55 -0.53 -19.38
CA SER A 224 -11.29 0.61 -20.26
C SER A 224 -12.56 1.30 -20.78
N MET A 225 -13.75 0.74 -20.50
CA MET A 225 -15.06 1.34 -20.77
C MET A 225 -15.53 2.24 -19.62
N ASP A 226 -16.66 2.92 -19.81
CA ASP A 226 -17.27 3.71 -18.74
C ASP A 226 -17.74 2.81 -17.59
N VAL A 227 -17.35 3.18 -16.38
CA VAL A 227 -17.65 2.44 -15.15
C VAL A 227 -18.38 3.34 -14.17
N VAL A 228 -19.33 2.76 -13.43
CA VAL A 228 -20.12 3.48 -12.42
C VAL A 228 -19.63 3.11 -11.02
N GLU A 229 -19.68 4.05 -10.09
CA GLU A 229 -19.34 3.76 -8.68
C GLU A 229 -20.33 2.72 -8.11
N PRO A 230 -19.85 1.67 -7.43
CA PRO A 230 -20.73 0.62 -6.92
C PRO A 230 -21.69 1.15 -5.85
N VAL A 231 -22.96 0.78 -5.99
CA VAL A 231 -24.05 1.23 -5.13
C VAL A 231 -24.26 0.22 -4.01
N SER A 232 -24.34 0.66 -2.76
CA SER A 232 -24.46 -0.22 -1.59
C SER A 232 -25.75 -1.06 -1.53
N SER A 233 -26.72 -0.79 -2.41
CA SER A 233 -27.98 -1.54 -2.52
C SER A 233 -27.89 -2.80 -3.39
N ARG A 234 -26.80 -2.97 -4.18
CA ARG A 234 -26.60 -4.12 -5.07
C ARG A 234 -25.61 -5.12 -4.48
N ARG A 235 -25.81 -6.41 -4.81
CA ARG A 235 -24.86 -7.47 -4.47
C ARG A 235 -23.83 -7.60 -5.59
N TYR A 236 -22.57 -7.55 -5.20
CA TYR A 236 -21.42 -7.73 -6.09
C TYR A 236 -20.68 -9.02 -5.72
N VAL A 237 -20.13 -9.69 -6.73
CA VAL A 237 -19.19 -10.82 -6.56
C VAL A 237 -17.80 -10.39 -6.97
#